data_AF-A0A0G1QDX9-F1
#
_entry.id   AF-A0A0G1QDX9-F1
#
_cell.length_a   1.000
_cell.length_b   1.000
_cell.length_c   1.000
_cell.angle_alpha   90.00
_cell.angle_beta   90.00
_cell.angle_gamma   90.00
#
_symmetry.space_group_name_H-M   'P 1'
#
loop_
_entity.id
_entity.type
_entity.pdbx_description
1 polymer ?
#
loop_
_entity_poly.entity_id
_entity_poly.type
_entity_poly.pdbx_seq_one_letter_code
_entity_poly.pdbx_strand_id
1 'polypeptide(L)' 'MKNVSKVFEDSIADLCKTLTPEKIKQLDFILTQEKDEEEIIKEIVEKFPHFKIIYVARLAG' A
#
# COMPACT_ATOMS: atom_id res chain seq x y z
N MET A 1 9.73 7.13 14.86
CA MET A 1 8.91 6.01 14.36
C MET A 1 9.08 5.93 12.87
N LYS A 2 9.35 4.73 12.31
CA LYS A 2 9.13 4.30 10.91
C LYS A 2 10.00 3.07 10.64
N ASN A 3 9.61 1.92 11.20
CA ASN A 3 9.95 0.64 10.62
C ASN A 3 8.74 0.24 9.80
N VAL A 4 8.58 0.86 8.64
CA VAL A 4 7.65 0.35 7.64
C VAL A 4 8.30 -0.92 7.10
N SER A 5 7.56 -2.04 7.05
CA SER A 5 8.12 -3.28 6.51
C SER A 5 8.62 -3.03 5.08
N LYS A 6 9.86 -3.38 4.77
CA LYS A 6 10.43 -3.21 3.42
C LYS A 6 9.52 -3.80 2.34
N VAL A 7 8.84 -4.91 2.67
CA VAL A 7 7.82 -5.57 1.84
C VAL A 7 6.64 -4.65 1.52
N PHE A 8 6.19 -3.84 2.47
CA PHE A 8 5.10 -2.89 2.28
C PHE A 8 5.50 -1.77 1.33
N GLU A 9 6.64 -1.10 1.55
CA GLU A 9 7.12 -0.02 0.67
C GLU A 9 7.29 -0.50 -0.78
N ASP A 10 7.88 -1.69 -0.94
CA ASP A 10 8.06 -2.36 -2.22
C ASP A 10 6.72 -2.69 -2.92
N SER A 11 5.72 -3.12 -2.14
CA SER A 11 4.38 -3.42 -2.66
C SER A 11 3.63 -2.15 -3.07
N ILE A 12 3.83 -1.05 -2.34
CA ILE A 12 3.29 0.26 -2.69
C ILE A 12 3.94 0.78 -3.98
N ALA A 13 5.26 0.63 -4.11
CA ALA A 13 5.97 1.00 -5.33
C ALA A 13 5.46 0.22 -6.55
N ASP A 14 5.18 -1.07 -6.40
CA ASP A 14 4.63 -1.90 -7.48
C ASP A 14 3.16 -1.54 -7.79
N LEU A 15 2.36 -1.29 -6.75
CA LEU A 15 1.00 -0.80 -6.92
C LEU A 15 0.98 0.50 -7.73
N CYS A 16 1.83 1.48 -7.40
CA CYS A 16 1.93 2.76 -8.10
C CYS A 16 2.19 2.64 -9.61
N LYS A 17 2.91 1.60 -10.07
CA LYS A 17 3.13 1.35 -11.51
C LYS A 17 1.85 0.99 -12.27
N THR A 18 0.84 0.48 -11.55
CA THR A 18 -0.43 0.01 -12.12
C THR A 18 -1.57 1.02 -11.95
N LEU A 19 -1.36 2.08 -11.16
CA LEU A 19 -2.38 3.06 -10.83
C LEU A 19 -2.35 4.26 -11.79
N THR A 20 -3.52 4.86 -12.00
CA THR A 20 -3.63 6.16 -12.64
C THR A 20 -3.18 7.28 -11.70
N PRO A 21 -2.80 8.47 -12.21
CA PRO A 21 -2.39 9.60 -11.38
C PRO A 21 -3.40 9.99 -10.30
N GLU A 22 -4.70 9.88 -10.60
CA GLU A 22 -5.80 10.13 -9.65
C GLU A 22 -5.77 9.14 -8.48
N LYS A 23 -5.56 7.86 -8.78
CA LYS A 23 -5.45 6.79 -7.78
C LYS A 23 -4.17 6.89 -6.94
N ILE A 24 -3.07 7.36 -7.54
CA ILE A 24 -1.82 7.63 -6.81
C ILE A 24 -2.05 8.74 -5.76
N LYS A 25 -2.77 9.81 -6.09
CA LYS A 25 -3.13 10.85 -5.11
C LYS A 25 -3.99 10.30 -3.97
N GLN A 26 -4.93 9.40 -4.26
CA GLN A 26 -5.72 8.74 -3.22
C GLN A 26 -4.84 7.86 -2.33
N LEU A 27 -3.90 7.12 -2.90
CA LEU A 27 -2.96 6.30 -2.15
C LEU A 27 -2.05 7.15 -1.25
N ASP A 28 -1.49 8.24 -1.78
CA ASP A 28 -0.69 9.20 -1.03
C ASP A 28 -1.48 9.82 0.15
N PHE A 29 -2.76 10.16 -0.08
CA PHE A 29 -3.64 10.62 0.98
C PHE A 29 -3.81 9.58 2.10
N ILE A 30 -3.90 8.29 1.78
CA ILE A 30 -4.03 7.22 2.79
C ILE A 30 -2.72 7.06 3.56
N LEU A 31 -1.59 7.07 2.86
CA LEU A 31 -0.24 6.91 3.43
C LEU A 31 0.19 8.09 4.32
N THR A 32 -0.39 9.28 4.12
CA THR A 32 -0.12 10.49 4.90
C THR A 32 -1.02 10.63 6.13
N GLN A 33 -2.03 9.76 6.30
CA GLN A 33 -2.83 9.76 7.51
C GLN A 33 -2.02 9.23 8.71
N GLU A 34 -2.21 9.86 9.86
CA GLU A 34 -1.62 9.43 11.13
C GLU A 34 -2.41 8.24 11.69
N LYS A 35 -2.19 7.06 11.09
CA LYS A 35 -2.81 5.78 11.43
C LYS A 35 -1.74 4.70 11.61
N ASP A 36 -2.09 3.63 12.32
CA ASP A 36 -1.26 2.43 12.40
C ASP A 36 -1.07 1.77 11.02
N GLU A 37 0.07 1.12 10.82
CA GLU A 37 0.40 0.46 9.54
C GLU A 37 -0.67 -0.58 9.14
N GLU A 38 -1.21 -1.34 10.11
CA GLU A 38 -2.28 -2.31 9.85
C GLU A 38 -3.57 -1.64 9.34
N GLU A 39 -3.92 -0.46 9.87
CA GLU A 39 -5.08 0.31 9.44
C GLU A 39 -4.86 0.88 8.03
N ILE A 40 -3.66 1.38 7.75
CA ILE A 40 -3.24 1.84 6.42
C ILE A 40 -3.32 0.68 5.42
N ILE A 41 -2.76 -0.49 5.74
CA ILE A 41 -2.81 -1.69 4.89
C ILE A 41 -4.25 -2.09 4.60
N LYS A 42 -5.13 -2.12 5.60
CA LYS A 42 -6.55 -2.45 5.40
C LYS A 42 -7.22 -1.46 4.45
N GLU A 43 -7.04 -0.16 4.68
CA GLU A 43 -7.66 0.87 3.83
C GLU A 43 -7.15 0.79 2.38
N ILE A 44 -5.85 0.50 2.19
CA ILE A 44 -5.27 0.28 0.86
C ILE A 44 -5.81 -0.99 0.23
N VAL A 45 -5.94 -2.09 0.96
CA VAL A 45 -6.52 -3.35 0.44
C VAL A 45 -7.98 -3.16 0.03
N GLU A 46 -8.76 -2.40 0.78
CA GLU A 46 -10.17 -2.11 0.46
C GLU A 46 -10.30 -1.25 -0.81
N LYS A 47 -9.48 -0.20 -0.96
CA LYS A 47 -9.53 0.70 -2.13
C LYS A 47 -8.78 0.17 -3.34
N PHE A 48 -7.78 -0.66 -3.12
CA PHE A 48 -6.88 -1.22 -4.13
C PHE A 48 -6.77 -2.75 -3.95
N PRO A 49 -7.78 -3.53 -4.39
CA PRO A 49 -7.77 -4.98 -4.20
C PRO A 49 -6.56 -5.69 -4.87
N HIS A 50 -5.98 -5.10 -5.91
CA HIS A 50 -4.72 -5.56 -6.52
C HIS A 50 -3.53 -5.48 -5.56
N PHE A 51 -3.52 -4.52 -4.63
CA PHE A 51 -2.48 -4.41 -3.61
C PHE A 51 -2.39 -5.67 -2.76
N LYS A 52 -3.54 -6.27 -2.39
CA LYS A 52 -3.58 -7.50 -1.60
C LYS A 52 -2.82 -8.64 -2.28
N ILE A 53 -2.95 -8.76 -3.61
CA ILE A 53 -2.30 -9.82 -4.39
C ILE A 53 -0.78 -9.60 -4.38
N ILE A 54 -0.33 -8.37 -4.64
CA ILE A 54 1.09 -7.98 -4.66
C ILE A 54 1.72 -8.19 -3.26
N TYR A 55 1.02 -7.70 -2.23
CA TYR A 55 1.50 -7.73 -0.85
C TYR A 55 1.61 -9.16 -0.31
N VAL A 56 0.58 -10.00 -0.51
CA VAL A 56 0.62 -11.42 -0.10
C VAL A 56 1.68 -12.21 -0.87
N ALA A 57 1.85 -11.96 -2.18
CA ALA A 57 2.88 -12.63 -2.97
C ALA A 57 4.29 -12.35 -2.44
N ARG A 58 4.56 -11.13 -1.93
CA ARG A 58 5.85 -10.77 -1.34
C ARG A 58 6.02 -11.20 0.12
N LEU A 59 4.95 -11.42 0.86
CA LEU A 59 5.03 -12.01 2.21
C LEU A 59 5.34 -13.51 2.17
N ALA A 60 4.99 -14.19 1.07
CA ALA A 60 5.18 -15.63 0.89
C ALA A 60 6.52 -16.02 0.25
N GLY A 61 7.28 -15.05 -0.28
CA GLY A 61 8.59 -15.25 -0.92
C GLY A 61 9.74 -14.74 -0.06
#